data_AF-A0A4S4CB67-F1
#
_entry.id   AF-A0A4S4CB67-F1
#
_cell.length_a   1.000
_cell.length_b   1.000
_cell.length_c   1.000
_cell.angle_alpha   90.00
_cell.angle_beta   90.00
_cell.angle_gamma   90.00
#
_symmetry.space_group_name_H-M   'P 1'
#
loop_
_entity.id
_entity.type
_entity.pdbx_description
1 polymer ?
#
loop_
_entity_poly.entity_id
_entity_poly.type
_entity_poly.pdbx_seq_one_letter_code
_entity_poly.pdbx_strand_id
1 'polypeptide(L)'
;MVRRYELTDEQWSQLAPLLPPQRQRTGRPSLDHRTVLNGILWIKRSGSAWRDLPERYGNWKTVSSRFYRWQHQGLWAQVLARVQERADHAGQVDWDVQMIDSTIVRAHQSAAGVKKGTATKRSAARKVASEPKST
;
A
#
# COMPACT_ATOMS: atom_id res chain seq x y z
N MET A 1 -29.99 8.63 -1.37
CA MET A 1 -28.90 9.62 -1.36
C MET A 1 -27.62 8.91 -0.94
N VAL A 2 -26.58 8.95 -1.77
CA VAL A 2 -25.29 8.27 -1.50
C VAL A 2 -24.49 9.09 -0.48
N ARG A 3 -23.88 8.45 0.53
CA ARG A 3 -23.04 9.16 1.50
C ARG A 3 -21.67 9.53 0.88
N ARG A 4 -20.99 10.54 1.43
CA ARG A 4 -19.72 11.12 0.94
C ARG A 4 -18.63 10.12 0.50
N TYR A 5 -18.60 8.91 1.07
CA TYR A 5 -17.57 7.89 0.79
C TYR A 5 -18.13 6.57 0.27
N GLU A 6 -19.41 6.52 -0.08
CA GLU A 6 -20.06 5.33 -0.60
C GLU A 6 -20.07 5.32 -2.13
N LEU A 7 -20.06 4.13 -2.71
CA LEU A 7 -20.17 3.93 -4.15
C LEU A 7 -21.59 4.23 -4.61
N THR A 8 -21.68 4.95 -5.73
CA THR A 8 -22.93 5.03 -6.49
C THR A 8 -23.30 3.66 -7.05
N ASP A 9 -24.57 3.48 -7.45
CA ASP A 9 -25.01 2.21 -8.06
C ASP A 9 -24.27 1.93 -9.37
N GLU A 10 -23.94 2.97 -10.13
CA GLU A 10 -23.15 2.87 -11.35
C GLU A 10 -21.70 2.44 -11.09
N GLN A 11 -21.02 3.04 -10.10
CA GLN A 11 -19.68 2.60 -9.72
C GLN A 11 -19.69 1.17 -9.18
N TRP A 12 -20.74 0.81 -8.44
CA TRP A 12 -20.92 -0.55 -7.94
C TRP A 12 -21.12 -1.56 -9.07
N SER A 13 -21.95 -1.27 -10.07
CA SER A 13 -22.17 -2.18 -11.21
C SER A 13 -20.89 -2.43 -12.01
N GLN A 14 -19.99 -1.45 -12.05
CA GLN A 14 -18.69 -1.56 -12.68
C GLN A 14 -17.71 -2.44 -11.89
N LEU A 15 -17.74 -2.38 -10.55
CA LEU A 15 -16.80 -3.07 -9.66
C LEU A 15 -17.27 -4.48 -9.25
N ALA A 16 -18.57 -4.68 -9.05
CA ALA A 16 -19.13 -5.94 -8.56
C ALA A 16 -18.69 -7.18 -9.37
N PRO A 17 -18.62 -7.14 -10.72
CA PRO A 17 -18.16 -8.29 -11.52
C PRO A 17 -16.69 -8.65 -11.33
N LEU A 18 -15.88 -7.73 -10.79
CA LEU A 18 -14.45 -7.94 -10.56
C LEU A 18 -14.18 -8.59 -9.20
N LEU A 19 -15.16 -8.57 -8.30
CA LEU A 19 -15.01 -9.15 -6.98
C LEU A 19 -15.10 -10.68 -7.06
N PRO A 20 -14.35 -11.39 -6.21
CA PRO A 20 -14.47 -12.85 -6.13
C PRO A 20 -15.91 -13.24 -5.77
N PRO A 21 -16.34 -14.48 -6.07
CA PRO A 21 -17.68 -14.94 -5.72
C PRO A 21 -17.95 -14.73 -4.22
N GLN A 22 -19.12 -14.15 -3.90
CA GLN A 22 -19.58 -14.11 -2.52
C GLN A 22 -19.67 -15.55 -2.01
N ARG A 23 -18.97 -15.86 -0.92
CA ARG A 23 -19.02 -17.21 -0.33
C ARG A 23 -20.47 -17.63 -0.10
N GLN A 24 -20.79 -18.86 -0.49
CA GLN A 24 -22.10 -19.46 -0.25
C GLN A 24 -22.45 -19.38 1.24
N ARG A 25 -23.76 -19.27 1.56
CA ARG A 25 -24.29 -19.22 2.94
C ARG A 25 -24.16 -20.59 3.63
N THR A 26 -22.94 -21.04 3.85
CA THR A 26 -22.67 -22.15 4.77
C THR A 26 -22.17 -21.56 6.08
N GLY A 27 -23.00 -21.59 7.12
CA GLY A 27 -22.74 -20.96 8.42
C GLY A 27 -23.18 -19.49 8.52
N ARG A 28 -22.52 -18.71 9.39
CA ARG A 28 -22.87 -17.28 9.61
C ARG A 28 -22.78 -16.50 8.31
N PRO A 29 -23.83 -15.77 7.89
CA PRO A 29 -23.82 -15.02 6.65
C PRO A 29 -22.62 -14.06 6.58
N SER A 30 -21.85 -14.16 5.50
CA SER A 30 -20.81 -13.21 5.17
C SER A 30 -21.44 -11.85 4.90
N LEU A 31 -20.82 -10.78 5.41
CA LEU A 31 -21.25 -9.41 5.08
C LEU A 31 -21.23 -9.20 3.56
N ASP A 32 -22.20 -8.45 3.05
CA ASP A 32 -22.30 -8.12 1.63
C ASP A 32 -21.05 -7.39 1.13
N HIS A 33 -20.65 -7.66 -0.11
CA HIS A 33 -19.45 -7.07 -0.70
C HIS A 33 -19.55 -5.55 -0.82
N ARG A 34 -20.74 -4.99 -1.13
CA ARG A 34 -20.90 -3.54 -1.25
C ARG A 34 -20.72 -2.87 0.10
N THR A 35 -21.29 -3.45 1.15
CA THR A 35 -21.12 -2.95 2.53
C THR A 35 -19.66 -2.97 2.95
N VAL A 36 -18.94 -4.07 2.69
CA VAL A 36 -17.51 -4.16 3.01
C VAL A 36 -16.70 -3.14 2.22
N LEU A 37 -16.94 -3.04 0.91
CA LEU A 37 -16.18 -2.13 0.05
C LEU A 37 -16.43 -0.67 0.42
N ASN A 38 -17.66 -0.29 0.73
CA ASN A 38 -17.99 1.03 1.27
C ASN A 38 -17.28 1.30 2.61
N GLY A 39 -17.19 0.30 3.50
CA GLY A 39 -16.43 0.42 4.75
C GLY A 39 -14.93 0.62 4.53
N ILE A 40 -14.35 -0.11 3.57
CA ILE A 40 -12.95 0.06 3.16
C ILE A 40 -12.72 1.47 2.60
N LEU A 41 -13.58 1.93 1.69
CA LEU A 41 -13.48 3.25 1.08
C LEU A 41 -13.63 4.37 2.11
N TRP A 42 -14.52 4.19 3.09
CA TRP A 42 -14.65 5.13 4.21
C TRP A 42 -13.33 5.26 4.97
N ILE A 43 -12.67 4.16 5.33
CA ILE A 43 -11.37 4.17 6.02
C ILE A 43 -10.29 4.81 5.14
N LYS A 44 -10.20 4.41 3.87
CA LYS A 44 -9.15 4.90 2.97
C LYS A 44 -9.29 6.38 2.61
N ARG A 45 -10.52 6.90 2.54
CA ARG A 45 -10.77 8.33 2.25
C ARG A 45 -10.74 9.21 3.50
N SER A 46 -11.09 8.68 4.66
CA SER A 46 -11.05 9.45 5.92
C SER A 46 -9.69 9.41 6.61
N GLY A 47 -8.87 8.38 6.36
CA GLY A 47 -7.63 8.14 7.09
C GLY A 47 -7.83 7.68 8.54
N SER A 48 -9.07 7.40 8.95
CA SER A 48 -9.38 6.99 10.33
C SER A 48 -8.85 5.60 10.67
N ALA A 49 -8.68 5.32 11.97
CA ALA A 49 -8.30 3.99 12.41
C ALA A 49 -9.41 2.98 12.13
N TRP A 50 -9.07 1.71 11.88
CA TRP A 50 -10.06 0.66 11.64
C TRP A 50 -11.12 0.54 12.75
N ARG A 51 -10.73 0.78 14.01
CA ARG A 51 -11.63 0.71 15.16
C ARG A 51 -12.74 1.76 15.13
N ASP A 52 -12.52 2.86 14.41
CA ASP A 52 -13.48 3.96 14.28
C ASP A 52 -14.42 3.74 13.09
N LEU A 53 -14.37 2.58 12.44
CA LEU A 53 -15.26 2.25 11.35
C LEU A 53 -16.72 2.32 11.82
N PRO A 54 -17.58 3.09 11.15
CA PRO A 54 -18.98 3.18 11.53
C PRO A 54 -19.69 1.83 11.49
N GLU A 55 -20.49 1.53 12.53
CA GLU A 55 -21.15 0.22 12.73
C GLU A 55 -22.04 -0.22 11.55
N ARG A 56 -22.57 0.73 10.79
CA ARG A 56 -23.34 0.48 9.57
C ARG A 56 -22.59 -0.33 8.50
N TYR A 57 -21.25 -0.34 8.54
CA TYR A 57 -20.42 -1.15 7.65
C TYR A 57 -20.05 -2.51 8.26
N GLY A 58 -20.64 -2.86 9.40
CA GLY A 58 -20.38 -4.09 10.13
C GLY A 58 -19.14 -4.01 11.02
N ASN A 59 -18.75 -5.16 11.56
CA ASN A 59 -17.61 -5.27 12.47
C ASN A 59 -16.31 -4.93 11.75
N TRP A 60 -15.55 -3.96 12.29
CA TRP A 60 -14.28 -3.52 11.72
C TRP A 60 -13.28 -4.65 11.48
N LYS A 61 -13.25 -5.69 12.32
CA LYS A 61 -12.37 -6.86 12.14
C LYS A 61 -12.70 -7.61 10.86
N THR A 62 -13.98 -7.72 10.53
CA THR A 62 -14.46 -8.39 9.32
C THR A 62 -14.07 -7.61 8.07
N VAL A 63 -14.26 -6.29 8.10
CA VAL A 63 -13.93 -5.40 6.98
C VAL A 63 -12.42 -5.35 6.75
N SER A 64 -11.62 -5.15 7.81
CA SER A 64 -10.16 -5.11 7.73
C SER A 64 -9.58 -6.45 7.25
N SER A 65 -10.05 -7.56 7.82
CA SER A 65 -9.61 -8.90 7.41
C SER A 65 -9.94 -9.19 5.94
N ARG A 66 -11.06 -8.67 5.42
CA ARG A 66 -11.41 -8.80 4.00
C ARG A 66 -10.51 -7.94 3.12
N PHE A 67 -10.22 -6.70 3.54
CA PHE A 67 -9.25 -5.84 2.85
C PHE A 67 -7.90 -6.52 2.67
N TYR A 68 -7.32 -7.06 3.76
CA TYR A 68 -6.02 -7.73 3.69
C TYR A 68 -6.07 -9.01 2.87
N ARG A 69 -7.15 -9.80 2.99
CA ARG A 69 -7.32 -11.00 2.15
C ARG A 69 -7.34 -10.67 0.67
N TRP A 70 -8.11 -9.68 0.26
CA TRP A 70 -8.17 -9.22 -1.12
C TRP A 70 -6.84 -8.63 -1.60
N GLN A 71 -6.11 -7.96 -0.71
CA GLN A 71 -4.75 -7.50 -0.99
C GLN A 71 -3.81 -8.67 -1.28
N HIS A 72 -3.80 -9.70 -0.44
CA HIS A 72 -2.97 -10.90 -0.65
C HIS A 72 -3.35 -11.68 -1.91
N GLN A 73 -4.62 -11.60 -2.33
CA GLN A 73 -5.09 -12.20 -3.59
C GLN A 73 -4.78 -11.35 -4.83
N GLY A 74 -4.18 -10.16 -4.67
CA GLY A 74 -3.90 -9.24 -5.77
C GLY A 74 -5.15 -8.58 -6.37
N LEU A 75 -6.30 -8.66 -5.70
CA LEU A 75 -7.57 -8.14 -6.22
C LEU A 75 -7.51 -6.65 -6.53
N TRP A 76 -6.84 -5.86 -5.68
CA TRP A 76 -6.72 -4.41 -5.87
C TRP A 76 -5.96 -4.05 -7.14
N ALA A 77 -4.92 -4.81 -7.49
CA ALA A 77 -4.18 -4.61 -8.72
C ALA A 77 -5.04 -4.92 -9.95
N GLN A 78 -5.83 -6.01 -9.89
CA GLN A 78 -6.75 -6.37 -10.97
C GLN A 78 -7.85 -5.32 -11.15
N VAL A 79 -8.44 -4.83 -10.05
CA VAL A 79 -9.44 -3.76 -10.09
C VAL A 79 -8.86 -2.48 -10.68
N LEU A 80 -7.66 -2.08 -10.27
CA LEU A 80 -7.00 -0.89 -10.80
C LEU A 80 -6.77 -1.00 -12.31
N ALA A 81 -6.19 -2.12 -12.77
CA ALA A 81 -5.93 -2.35 -14.19
C ALA A 81 -7.22 -2.27 -15.02
N ARG A 82 -8.32 -2.85 -14.52
CA ARG A 82 -9.61 -2.84 -15.22
C ARG A 82 -10.27 -1.47 -15.28
N VAL A 83 -10.12 -0.67 -14.22
CA VAL A 83 -10.61 0.72 -14.20
C VAL A 83 -9.77 1.58 -15.14
N GLN A 84 -8.46 1.38 -15.17
CA GLN A 84 -7.55 2.07 -16.10
C GLN A 84 -7.87 1.72 -17.55
N GLU A 85 -8.05 0.44 -17.89
CA GLU A 85 -8.43 -0.01 -19.25
C GLU A 85 -9.73 0.68 -19.73
N ARG A 86 -10.72 0.79 -18.84
CA ARG A 86 -11.98 1.48 -19.18
C ARG A 86 -11.80 2.98 -19.37
N ALA A 87 -11.02 3.62 -18.51
CA ALA A 87 -10.75 5.04 -18.60
C ALA A 87 -9.92 5.37 -19.86
N ASP A 88 -8.97 4.50 -20.21
CA ASP A 88 -8.18 4.58 -21.44
C ASP A 88 -9.06 4.49 -22.69
N HIS A 89 -9.95 3.49 -22.75
CA HIS A 89 -10.92 3.35 -23.85
C HIS A 89 -11.89 4.55 -23.94
N ALA A 90 -12.13 5.24 -22.82
CA ALA A 90 -12.95 6.46 -22.78
C ALA A 90 -12.15 7.74 -23.08
N GLY A 91 -10.84 7.65 -23.36
CA GLY A 91 -9.96 8.80 -23.56
C GLY A 91 -9.74 9.66 -22.31
N GLN A 92 -9.94 9.08 -21.13
CA GLN A 92 -9.84 9.76 -19.83
C GLN A 92 -8.48 9.58 -19.16
N VAL A 93 -7.60 8.76 -19.73
CA VAL A 93 -6.23 8.55 -19.25
C VAL A 93 -5.26 9.22 -20.21
N ASP A 94 -4.46 10.13 -19.67
CA ASP A 94 -3.29 10.68 -20.34
C ASP A 94 -2.05 9.91 -19.84
N TRP A 95 -1.48 9.08 -20.71
CA TRP A 95 -0.30 8.27 -20.37
C TRP A 95 1.02 9.05 -20.43
N ASP A 96 1.02 10.24 -21.03
CA ASP A 96 2.19 11.11 -21.08
C ASP A 96 2.40 11.85 -19.74
N VAL A 97 1.38 11.89 -18.88
CA VAL A 97 1.43 12.50 -17.56
C VAL A 97 1.42 11.44 -16.46
N GLN A 98 2.57 11.23 -15.82
CA GLN A 98 2.68 10.35 -14.65
C GLN A 98 2.83 11.17 -13.37
N MET A 99 1.86 11.04 -12.46
CA MET A 99 1.97 11.60 -11.11
C MET A 99 2.51 10.53 -10.16
N ILE A 100 3.67 10.81 -9.55
CA ILE A 100 4.31 9.92 -8.57
C ILE A 100 4.13 10.53 -7.19
N ASP A 101 3.32 9.88 -6.35
CA ASP A 101 3.23 10.21 -4.93
C ASP A 101 4.30 9.43 -4.14
N SER A 102 5.09 10.14 -3.33
CA SER A 102 6.03 9.51 -2.40
C SER A 102 5.69 9.88 -0.96
N THR A 103 5.91 8.95 -0.03
CA THR A 103 5.77 9.22 1.41
C THR A 103 7.10 8.97 2.10
N ILE A 104 7.66 9.99 2.75
CA ILE A 104 8.91 9.89 3.50
C ILE A 104 8.57 9.69 4.97
N VAL A 105 8.81 8.49 5.49
CA VAL A 105 8.73 8.23 6.95
C VAL A 105 10.13 8.33 7.53
N ARG A 106 10.33 9.28 8.45
CA ARG A 106 11.61 9.43 9.15
C ARG A 106 11.84 8.18 10.01
N ALA A 107 12.97 7.51 9.83
CA ALA A 107 13.33 6.36 10.65
C ALA A 107 13.46 6.79 12.13
N HIS A 108 13.07 5.90 13.05
CA HIS A 108 13.28 6.12 14.49
C HIS A 108 14.77 6.33 14.75
N GLN A 109 15.13 7.18 15.72
CA GLN A 109 16.53 7.48 16.04
C GLN A 109 17.37 6.23 16.34
N SER A 110 16.76 5.17 16.89
CA SER A 110 17.40 3.88 17.15
C SER A 110 17.72 3.05 15.90
N ALA A 111 17.23 3.44 14.73
CA ALA A 111 17.58 2.84 13.44
C ALA A 111 18.82 3.50 12.80
N ALA A 112 19.30 4.62 13.35
CA ALA A 112 20.61 5.16 12.99
C ALA A 112 21.66 4.19 13.57
N GLY A 113 22.28 3.40 12.70
CA GLY A 113 23.27 2.41 13.11
C GLY A 113 24.42 3.00 13.93
N VAL A 114 25.13 2.12 14.65
CA VAL A 114 26.35 2.48 15.39
C VAL A 114 27.33 3.22 14.49
N LYS A 115 27.88 4.34 14.97
CA LYS A 115 29.00 5.04 14.35
C LYS A 115 30.16 4.04 14.24
N LYS A 116 30.39 3.45 13.05
CA LYS A 116 31.58 2.66 12.80
C LYS A 116 32.77 3.59 12.99
N GLY A 117 33.54 3.36 14.06
CA GLY A 117 34.81 4.05 14.26
C GLY A 117 35.68 3.91 13.01
N THR A 118 36.48 4.93 12.71
CA THR A 118 37.45 4.89 11.60
C THR A 118 38.25 3.60 11.70
N ALA A 119 38.11 2.72 10.71
CA ALA A 119 38.96 1.54 10.63
C ALA A 119 40.42 2.03 10.65
N THR A 120 41.18 1.62 11.65
CA THR A 120 42.59 1.96 11.78
C THR A 120 43.30 1.43 10.54
N LYS A 121 43.55 2.29 9.56
CA LYS A 121 44.48 1.95 8.48
C LYS A 121 45.83 1.75 9.15
N ARG A 122 46.34 0.51 9.16
CA ARG A 122 47.72 0.24 9.57
C ARG A 122 48.62 1.07 8.66
N SER A 123 49.26 2.08 9.21
CA SER A 123 50.31 2.83 8.52
C SER A 123 51.39 1.84 8.09
N ALA A 124 51.72 1.86 6.79
CA ALA A 124 52.73 1.00 6.19
C ALA A 124 54.02 0.99 7.03
N ALA A 125 54.63 -0.20 7.14
CA ALA A 125 55.88 -0.38 7.86
C ALA A 125 56.97 0.57 7.35
N ARG A 126 57.73 1.14 8.29
CA ARG A 126 58.85 2.06 8.04
C ARG A 126 59.87 1.38 7.11
N LYS A 127 59.98 1.86 5.87
CA LYS A 127 61.08 1.49 4.98
C LYS A 127 62.37 2.02 5.60
N VAL A 128 63.25 1.12 6.02
CA VAL A 128 64.59 1.47 6.54
C VAL A 128 65.34 2.19 5.43
N ALA A 129 65.88 3.37 5.73
CA ALA A 129 66.72 4.12 4.82
C ALA A 129 68.01 3.33 4.56
N SER A 130 68.33 3.08 3.30
CA SER A 130 69.66 2.62 2.89
C SER A 130 70.65 3.78 2.95
N GLU A 131 71.87 3.52 3.42
CA GLU A 131 72.94 4.51 3.52
C GLU A 131 73.36 5.10 2.15
N PRO A 132 73.81 6.37 2.11
CA PRO A 132 74.20 7.02 0.87
C PRO A 132 75.55 6.49 0.37
N LYS A 133 75.66 6.28 -0.95
CA LYS A 133 76.94 6.03 -1.63
C LYS A 133 77.66 7.37 -1.86
N SER A 134 78.91 7.45 -1.42
CA SER A 134 79.83 8.55 -1.74
C SER A 134 80.58 8.25 -3.05
N THR A 135 80.62 9.28 -3.90
CA THR A 135 81.43 9.48 -5.14
C THR A 135 81.48 8.37 -6.17
#